data_AF-A0A952E456-F1
#
_entry.id   AF-A0A952E456-F1
#
_cell.length_a   1.000
_cell.length_b   1.000
_cell.length_c   1.000
_cell.angle_alpha   90.00
_cell.angle_beta   90.00
_cell.angle_gamma   90.00
#
_symmetry.space_group_name_H-M   'P 1'
#
loop_
_entity.id
_entity.type
_entity.pdbx_description
1 polymer ?
#
loop_
_entity_poly.entity_id
_entity_poly.type
_entity_poly.pdbx_seq_one_letter_code
_entity_poly.pdbx_strand_id
1 'polypeptide(L)'
;MLFVAVAAVFWSLNYVFLNKDTARKSKAAGETMELSFNPNTKKVAANEDFTITVLAKPSVNTVIRGYKTNVKFDKTALKFKSIKYKTGVVSSGIGDSGADAGAINKDGNILVVGEDRTAAGSTLSSANGAELVTISFTALTDKPNVVLFDESVIFSVGSNGAITNPWTYKVDGLSVNGGIIPSPTSANPTDGQGPILTKVILNLKLKFQGINKKPTVDELSSMKVRVILQKEGTKKGFEDTGTFSADDKGVWSGKVAFPIESVEGRWVLYVKGPQHIQKRVCDVTPKEDSIGLYHCGTGDIKLAFNDNNLDFTGITFLVGDINQNGLVDAVDIATVKNNLGKEDIETLIKADLNRDGVVNTQDFSLILFALTTRTDEGDTLDVVKPTTEPNSTIQPTNSTGSSPNPTITNTGATGDLLRDGSTYPVYFSLSFLGCKNYPATKNSVASLTMSFLGKQKTYANQPLKFLVTDPLLISDMINVNDILAKDLHKGDTKAEFNKEAALIIEATQLQKITKKLNQSQFDLIWCTNTNGCLDTPDNLAKILKEKRYIFFTLFKVCQ
;
A
#
# COMPACT_ATOMS: atom_id res chain seq x y z
N MET A 1 5.23 -56.52 -28.92
CA MET A 1 4.48 -56.24 -27.68
C MET A 1 5.33 -56.31 -26.42
N LEU A 2 6.13 -57.36 -26.19
CA LEU A 2 6.94 -57.51 -24.97
C LEU A 2 7.87 -56.31 -24.67
N PHE A 3 8.59 -55.79 -25.68
CA PHE A 3 9.48 -54.63 -25.51
C PHE A 3 8.75 -53.32 -25.16
N VAL A 4 7.50 -53.15 -25.61
CA VAL A 4 6.69 -51.96 -25.29
C VAL A 4 6.20 -52.02 -23.84
N ALA A 5 5.83 -53.22 -23.36
CA ALA A 5 5.45 -53.41 -21.96
C ALA A 5 6.64 -53.20 -21.00
N VAL A 6 7.82 -53.71 -21.35
CA VAL A 6 9.04 -53.51 -20.53
C VAL A 6 9.44 -52.03 -20.50
N ALA A 7 9.34 -51.32 -21.63
CA ALA A 7 9.63 -49.88 -21.69
C ALA A 7 8.62 -49.05 -20.87
N ALA A 8 7.32 -49.41 -20.88
CA ALA A 8 6.31 -48.74 -20.08
C ALA A 8 6.48 -48.98 -18.56
N VAL A 9 6.93 -50.17 -18.17
CA VAL A 9 7.24 -50.49 -16.76
C VAL A 9 8.50 -49.76 -16.32
N PHE A 10 9.54 -49.71 -17.15
CA PHE A 10 10.74 -48.94 -16.83
C PHE A 10 10.46 -47.43 -16.76
N TRP A 11 9.65 -46.89 -17.67
CA TRP A 11 9.30 -45.47 -17.65
C TRP A 11 8.44 -45.10 -16.43
N SER A 12 7.49 -45.96 -16.05
CA SER A 12 6.67 -45.73 -14.85
C SER A 12 7.47 -45.87 -13.55
N LEU A 13 8.38 -46.84 -13.45
CA LEU A 13 9.32 -46.94 -12.33
C LEU A 13 10.26 -45.73 -12.28
N ASN A 14 10.79 -45.28 -13.42
CA ASN A 14 11.68 -44.12 -13.46
C ASN A 14 10.95 -42.83 -13.08
N TYR A 15 9.69 -42.66 -13.50
CA TYR A 15 8.87 -41.51 -13.13
C TYR A 15 8.56 -41.50 -11.62
N VAL A 16 8.34 -42.66 -11.00
CA VAL A 16 8.09 -42.78 -9.56
C VAL A 16 9.37 -42.59 -8.73
N PHE A 17 10.53 -43.06 -9.21
CA PHE A 17 11.79 -43.02 -8.45
C PHE A 17 12.69 -41.79 -8.72
N LEU A 18 12.54 -41.11 -9.86
CA LEU A 18 13.32 -39.90 -10.18
C LEU A 18 12.60 -38.58 -9.89
N ASN A 19 11.26 -38.56 -9.76
CA ASN A 19 10.54 -37.38 -9.25
C ASN A 19 10.59 -37.28 -7.71
N LYS A 20 11.81 -37.40 -7.14
CA LYS A 20 12.07 -37.26 -5.69
C LYS A 20 11.68 -35.90 -5.12
N ASP A 21 11.45 -34.90 -5.97
CA ASP A 21 11.01 -33.56 -5.56
C ASP A 21 9.49 -33.45 -5.32
N THR A 22 8.72 -34.51 -5.59
CA THR A 22 7.27 -34.54 -5.33
C THR A 22 6.89 -35.47 -4.18
N ALA A 23 7.79 -35.72 -3.23
CA ALA A 23 7.43 -36.32 -1.96
C ALA A 23 6.25 -35.52 -1.37
N ARG A 24 5.05 -36.09 -1.45
CA ARG A 24 3.82 -35.49 -0.92
C ARG A 24 4.10 -35.17 0.54
N LYS A 25 4.29 -33.88 0.84
CA LYS A 25 4.43 -33.36 2.19
C LYS A 25 3.16 -33.76 2.93
N SER A 26 3.19 -34.84 3.70
CA SER A 26 2.24 -34.98 4.79
C SER A 26 2.57 -33.82 5.71
N LYS A 27 1.80 -32.73 5.65
CA LYS A 27 1.79 -31.76 6.74
C LYS A 27 1.44 -32.57 7.97
N ALA A 28 2.43 -32.88 8.81
CA ALA A 28 2.19 -33.42 10.13
C ALA A 28 1.48 -32.30 10.90
N ALA A 29 0.16 -32.25 10.77
CA ALA A 29 -0.67 -31.36 11.55
C ALA A 29 -0.49 -31.78 13.01
N GLY A 30 0.13 -30.92 13.84
CA GLY A 30 0.24 -31.16 15.28
C GLY A 30 1.58 -30.83 15.93
N GLU A 31 2.60 -30.38 15.19
CA GLU A 31 3.82 -29.88 15.83
C GLU A 31 3.57 -28.53 16.51
N THR A 32 3.85 -28.45 17.81
CA THR A 32 3.63 -27.25 18.63
C THR A 32 4.94 -26.67 19.16
N MET A 33 4.98 -25.36 19.31
CA MET A 33 6.05 -24.64 19.98
C MET A 33 5.48 -23.88 21.18
N GLU A 34 5.93 -24.21 22.37
CA GLU A 34 5.54 -23.53 23.61
C GLU A 34 6.54 -22.41 23.91
N LEU A 35 6.04 -21.17 24.02
CA LEU A 35 6.78 -20.01 24.47
C LEU A 35 6.29 -19.61 25.85
N SER A 36 7.22 -19.47 26.80
CA SER A 36 6.91 -19.15 28.19
C SER A 36 7.98 -18.25 28.82
N PHE A 37 7.63 -17.65 29.95
CA PHE A 37 8.59 -16.90 30.78
C PHE A 37 9.04 -17.76 31.97
N ASN A 38 10.32 -17.64 32.34
CA ASN A 38 10.89 -18.23 33.55
C ASN A 38 11.59 -17.14 34.39
N PRO A 39 11.10 -16.85 35.61
CA PRO A 39 9.87 -17.39 36.19
C PRO A 39 8.62 -16.90 35.44
N ASN A 40 7.51 -17.63 35.51
CA ASN A 40 6.21 -17.22 34.95
C ASN A 40 5.36 -16.37 35.92
N THR A 41 5.81 -16.27 37.18
CA THR A 41 5.27 -15.35 38.19
C THR A 41 6.41 -14.68 38.93
N LYS A 42 6.31 -13.38 39.18
CA LYS A 42 7.32 -12.65 39.95
C LYS A 42 6.65 -11.64 40.90
N LYS A 43 7.08 -11.62 42.16
CA LYS A 43 6.76 -10.55 43.11
C LYS A 43 8.00 -9.67 43.28
N VAL A 44 7.84 -8.36 43.10
CA VAL A 44 8.92 -7.37 43.03
C VAL A 44 8.44 -6.08 43.67
N ALA A 45 9.23 -5.47 44.55
CA ALA A 45 8.90 -4.19 45.14
C ALA A 45 9.01 -3.04 44.13
N ALA A 46 8.36 -1.91 44.39
CA ALA A 46 8.54 -0.72 43.56
C ALA A 46 10.01 -0.26 43.58
N ASN A 47 10.53 0.10 42.41
CA ASN A 47 11.90 0.44 42.07
C ASN A 47 12.94 -0.70 42.20
N GLU A 48 12.50 -1.95 42.33
CA GLU A 48 13.40 -3.11 42.33
C GLU A 48 13.57 -3.68 40.91
N ASP A 49 14.79 -4.10 40.60
CA ASP A 49 15.11 -4.77 39.34
C ASP A 49 14.81 -6.26 39.40
N PHE A 50 14.33 -6.81 38.30
CA PHE A 50 14.17 -8.25 38.13
C PHE A 50 14.48 -8.69 36.71
N THR A 51 14.72 -9.98 36.57
CA THR A 51 15.09 -10.61 35.31
C THR A 51 14.18 -11.79 35.04
N ILE A 52 13.78 -11.92 33.77
CA ILE A 52 13.02 -13.04 33.24
C ILE A 52 13.74 -13.64 32.04
N THR A 53 13.52 -14.92 31.80
CA THR A 53 14.02 -15.62 30.62
C THR A 53 12.86 -16.07 29.76
N VAL A 54 12.92 -15.82 28.46
CA VAL A 54 12.00 -16.39 27.46
C VAL A 54 12.49 -17.80 27.11
N LEU A 55 11.64 -18.78 27.32
CA LEU A 55 11.87 -20.19 26.98
C LEU A 55 11.09 -20.56 25.72
N ALA A 56 11.69 -21.41 24.88
CA ALA A 56 11.01 -22.06 23.77
C ALA A 56 11.14 -23.58 23.90
N LYS A 57 10.01 -24.29 23.89
CA LYS A 57 9.96 -25.75 24.02
C LYS A 57 9.14 -26.36 22.87
N PRO A 58 9.77 -27.07 21.93
CA PRO A 58 9.05 -27.72 20.84
C PRO A 58 8.43 -29.04 21.31
N SER A 59 7.37 -29.50 20.64
CA SER A 59 6.77 -30.83 20.90
C SER A 59 7.67 -31.99 20.42
N VAL A 60 8.57 -31.71 19.48
CA VAL A 60 9.56 -32.65 18.93
C VAL A 60 10.92 -31.97 18.88
N ASN A 61 12.01 -32.73 18.97
CA ASN A 61 13.36 -32.15 18.82
C ASN A 61 13.48 -31.45 17.46
N THR A 62 14.01 -30.23 17.44
CA THR A 62 14.17 -29.46 16.21
C THR A 62 15.47 -28.65 16.25
N VAL A 63 15.94 -28.24 15.07
CA VAL A 63 17.01 -27.25 14.93
C VAL A 63 16.36 -25.92 14.55
N ILE A 64 16.69 -24.84 15.25
CA ILE A 64 16.22 -23.49 14.92
C ILE A 64 17.34 -22.64 14.31
N ARG A 65 16.97 -21.76 13.38
CA ARG A 65 17.86 -20.75 12.77
C ARG A 65 17.67 -19.37 13.33
N GLY A 66 16.47 -19.09 13.82
CA GLY A 66 16.13 -17.78 14.32
C GLY A 66 14.71 -17.76 14.85
N TYR A 67 14.39 -16.66 15.50
CA TYR A 67 13.10 -16.43 16.10
C TYR A 67 12.81 -14.94 16.09
N LYS A 68 11.52 -14.62 16.00
CA LYS A 68 10.94 -13.30 16.16
C LYS A 68 9.83 -13.43 17.19
N THR A 69 9.84 -12.63 18.23
CA THR A 69 8.70 -12.53 19.15
C THR A 69 8.57 -11.10 19.64
N ASN A 70 7.34 -10.63 19.80
CA ASN A 70 7.08 -9.34 20.39
C ASN A 70 6.71 -9.51 21.86
N VAL A 71 7.35 -8.74 22.75
CA VAL A 71 7.09 -8.80 24.20
C VAL A 71 6.50 -7.47 24.64
N LYS A 72 5.22 -7.49 25.01
CA LYS A 72 4.46 -6.32 25.47
C LYS A 72 4.46 -6.24 26.99
N PHE A 73 4.61 -5.03 27.52
CA PHE A 73 4.54 -4.75 28.95
C PHE A 73 3.90 -3.39 29.22
N ASP A 74 3.32 -3.21 30.39
CA ASP A 74 2.82 -1.91 30.82
C ASP A 74 3.97 -0.99 31.22
N LYS A 75 4.29 -0.03 30.35
CA LYS A 75 5.34 0.98 30.59
C LYS A 75 5.09 1.90 31.79
N THR A 76 3.86 1.96 32.31
CA THR A 76 3.57 2.71 33.54
C THR A 76 3.93 1.92 34.79
N ALA A 77 4.07 0.60 34.67
CA ALA A 77 4.37 -0.30 35.77
C ALA A 77 5.76 -0.92 35.72
N LEU A 78 6.32 -1.07 34.52
CA LEU A 78 7.62 -1.69 34.29
C LEU A 78 8.44 -0.78 33.39
N LYS A 79 9.75 -0.75 33.64
CA LYS A 79 10.75 -0.09 32.79
C LYS A 79 11.74 -1.13 32.31
N PHE A 80 11.83 -1.34 31.00
CA PHE A 80 12.88 -2.13 30.40
C PHE A 80 14.26 -1.57 30.74
N LYS A 81 15.18 -2.48 31.09
CA LYS A 81 16.56 -2.18 31.46
C LYS A 81 17.58 -2.75 30.48
N SER A 82 17.48 -4.05 30.16
CA SER A 82 18.42 -4.70 29.25
C SER A 82 17.86 -5.99 28.67
N ILE A 83 18.48 -6.44 27.57
CA ILE A 83 18.17 -7.69 26.88
C ILE A 83 19.49 -8.42 26.56
N LYS A 84 19.51 -9.74 26.76
CA LYS A 84 20.64 -10.62 26.45
C LYS A 84 20.17 -11.86 25.71
N TYR A 85 20.51 -11.94 24.43
CA TYR A 85 20.24 -13.10 23.59
C TYR A 85 21.09 -14.29 24.06
N LYS A 86 20.43 -15.43 24.32
CA LYS A 86 21.05 -16.68 24.81
C LYS A 86 21.22 -17.68 23.68
N THR A 87 20.17 -17.86 22.88
CA THR A 87 20.25 -18.64 21.64
C THR A 87 20.43 -17.67 20.48
N GLY A 88 21.57 -17.76 19.78
CA GLY A 88 21.94 -16.85 18.70
C GLY A 88 22.39 -15.45 19.17
N VAL A 89 22.38 -14.51 18.22
CA VAL A 89 22.67 -13.08 18.44
C VAL A 89 21.51 -12.22 17.94
N VAL A 90 21.44 -10.95 18.35
CA VAL A 90 20.46 -10.02 17.80
C VAL A 90 20.62 -9.90 16.28
N SER A 91 19.52 -9.98 15.53
CA SER A 91 19.55 -9.75 14.08
C SER A 91 19.71 -8.27 13.79
N SER A 92 20.78 -7.93 13.07
CA SER A 92 21.21 -6.55 12.87
C SER A 92 20.16 -5.73 12.14
N GLY A 93 19.75 -4.60 12.72
CA GLY A 93 18.80 -3.65 12.11
C GLY A 93 17.33 -4.07 12.20
N ILE A 94 17.02 -5.19 12.85
CA ILE A 94 15.64 -5.69 13.00
C ILE A 94 15.29 -5.95 14.46
N GLY A 95 16.18 -6.59 15.22
CA GLY A 95 15.93 -6.92 16.62
C GLY A 95 16.36 -5.82 17.58
N ASP A 96 15.59 -5.64 18.65
CA ASP A 96 15.90 -4.70 19.72
C ASP A 96 17.09 -5.18 20.56
N SER A 97 17.86 -4.20 21.03
CA SER A 97 19.03 -4.36 21.89
C SER A 97 18.94 -3.48 23.14
N GLY A 98 19.95 -3.54 24.01
CA GLY A 98 20.03 -2.63 25.16
C GLY A 98 20.17 -1.15 24.77
N ALA A 99 20.65 -0.84 23.56
CA ALA A 99 20.75 0.52 23.06
C ALA A 99 19.38 1.15 22.78
N ASP A 100 18.35 0.33 22.57
CA ASP A 100 17.00 0.74 22.15
C ASP A 100 16.08 1.00 23.36
N ALA A 101 16.62 1.00 24.58
CA ALA A 101 15.86 1.12 25.82
C ALA A 101 14.94 2.35 25.88
N GLY A 102 15.32 3.47 25.25
CA GLY A 102 14.49 4.67 25.18
C GLY A 102 13.20 4.46 24.38
N ALA A 103 13.30 3.86 23.19
CA ALA A 103 12.16 3.56 22.33
C ALA A 103 11.27 2.49 22.95
N ILE A 104 11.88 1.40 23.44
CA ILE A 104 11.19 0.29 24.11
C ILE A 104 10.33 0.80 25.29
N ASN A 105 10.89 1.65 26.14
CA ASN A 105 10.17 2.20 27.29
C ASN A 105 9.08 3.19 26.89
N LYS A 106 9.26 3.92 25.78
CA LYS A 106 8.24 4.81 25.24
C LYS A 106 7.03 4.01 24.72
N ASP A 107 7.26 2.86 24.11
CA ASP A 107 6.23 2.10 23.42
C ASP A 107 5.61 0.99 24.28
N GLY A 108 6.34 0.48 25.29
CA GLY A 108 5.90 -0.66 26.11
C GLY A 108 6.03 -1.99 25.38
N ASN A 109 6.99 -2.08 24.46
CA ASN A 109 7.07 -3.13 23.46
C ASN A 109 8.54 -3.46 23.15
N ILE A 110 8.88 -4.75 23.11
CA ILE A 110 10.24 -5.24 22.79
C ILE A 110 10.13 -6.19 21.59
N LEU A 111 10.72 -5.82 20.47
CA LEU A 111 10.84 -6.67 19.30
C LEU A 111 12.10 -7.56 19.41
N VAL A 112 11.92 -8.78 19.89
CA VAL A 112 13.01 -9.74 20.05
C VAL A 112 13.23 -10.49 18.74
N VAL A 113 14.37 -10.27 18.07
CA VAL A 113 14.76 -11.01 16.86
C VAL A 113 16.16 -11.57 17.00
N GLY A 114 16.24 -12.88 17.19
CA GLY A 114 17.49 -13.60 17.35
C GLY A 114 17.79 -14.49 16.14
N GLU A 115 19.05 -14.56 15.74
CA GLU A 115 19.55 -15.42 14.67
C GLU A 115 20.73 -16.28 15.15
N ASP A 116 20.71 -17.56 14.82
CA ASP A 116 21.90 -18.41 14.93
C ASP A 116 22.71 -18.29 13.64
N ARG A 117 23.91 -17.73 13.78
CA ARG A 117 24.83 -17.50 12.65
C ARG A 117 25.57 -18.76 12.21
N THR A 118 25.53 -19.85 12.99
CA THR A 118 26.16 -21.11 12.60
C THR A 118 25.34 -21.79 11.52
N ALA A 119 25.97 -22.44 10.53
CA ALA A 119 25.26 -23.20 9.50
C ALA A 119 24.40 -24.35 10.09
N ALA A 120 24.81 -24.87 11.24
CA ALA A 120 24.13 -25.95 11.94
C ALA A 120 22.85 -25.53 12.67
N GLY A 121 22.71 -24.25 13.05
CA GLY A 121 21.61 -23.80 13.92
C GLY A 121 21.72 -24.34 15.35
N SER A 122 20.70 -24.05 16.16
CA SER A 122 20.65 -24.45 17.56
C SER A 122 19.61 -25.54 17.78
N THR A 123 20.03 -26.67 18.35
CA THR A 123 19.12 -27.78 18.66
C THR A 123 18.28 -27.46 19.89
N LEU A 124 16.96 -27.46 19.74
CA LEU A 124 15.98 -27.41 20.81
C LEU A 124 15.46 -28.81 21.10
N SER A 125 15.63 -29.24 22.36
CA SER A 125 15.12 -30.51 22.86
C SER A 125 13.66 -30.36 23.30
N SER A 126 12.82 -31.34 22.97
CA SER A 126 11.44 -31.40 23.46
C SER A 126 11.34 -31.67 24.95
N ALA A 127 12.40 -32.17 25.60
CA ALA A 127 12.42 -32.37 27.04
C ALA A 127 12.61 -31.05 27.80
N ASN A 128 13.60 -30.26 27.38
CA ASN A 128 14.12 -29.13 28.17
C ASN A 128 13.86 -27.76 27.55
N GLY A 129 13.48 -27.70 26.26
CA GLY A 129 13.43 -26.43 25.51
C GLY A 129 14.81 -25.76 25.40
N ALA A 130 14.81 -24.46 25.13
CA ALA A 130 15.99 -23.60 25.19
C ALA A 130 15.64 -22.20 25.74
N GLU A 131 16.61 -21.58 26.40
CA GLU A 131 16.56 -20.15 26.70
C GLU A 131 16.83 -19.36 25.42
N LEU A 132 15.85 -18.57 24.98
CA LEU A 132 16.03 -17.71 23.82
C LEU A 132 16.72 -16.41 24.23
N VAL A 133 16.15 -15.71 25.20
CA VAL A 133 16.59 -14.39 25.63
C VAL A 133 16.33 -14.17 27.11
N THR A 134 17.20 -13.40 27.76
CA THR A 134 17.01 -12.89 29.12
C THR A 134 16.70 -11.40 29.06
N ILE A 135 15.63 -10.96 29.70
CA ILE A 135 15.15 -9.57 29.72
C ILE A 135 15.13 -9.09 31.17
N SER A 136 15.69 -7.91 31.42
CA SER A 136 15.68 -7.27 32.74
C SER A 136 14.78 -6.04 32.72
N PHE A 137 14.00 -5.88 33.78
CA PHE A 137 13.09 -4.76 34.03
C PHE A 137 13.37 -4.15 35.41
N THR A 138 13.00 -2.89 35.57
CA THR A 138 12.78 -2.23 36.86
C THR A 138 11.27 -2.11 37.09
N ALA A 139 10.75 -2.61 38.20
CA ALA A 139 9.35 -2.38 38.56
C ALA A 139 9.18 -0.92 38.99
N LEU A 140 8.29 -0.16 38.35
CA LEU A 140 7.98 1.23 38.73
C LEU A 140 6.92 1.30 39.84
N THR A 141 6.13 0.25 40.00
CA THR A 141 5.06 0.12 41.00
C THR A 141 4.95 -1.33 41.46
N ASP A 142 4.41 -1.54 42.66
CA ASP A 142 4.10 -2.84 43.25
C ASP A 142 2.69 -3.36 42.88
N LYS A 143 1.93 -2.59 42.09
CA LYS A 143 0.62 -2.98 41.57
C LYS A 143 0.70 -4.20 40.63
N PRO A 144 -0.36 -5.02 40.56
CA PRO A 144 -0.47 -6.13 39.62
C PRO A 144 -0.23 -5.70 38.16
N ASN A 145 0.59 -6.45 37.44
CA ASN A 145 0.87 -6.23 36.02
C ASN A 145 1.19 -7.52 35.25
N VAL A 146 1.19 -7.45 33.92
CA VAL A 146 1.45 -8.59 33.05
C VAL A 146 2.45 -8.25 31.95
N VAL A 147 3.26 -9.23 31.60
CA VAL A 147 4.10 -9.20 30.38
C VAL A 147 3.61 -10.30 29.45
N LEU A 148 3.36 -9.97 28.20
CA LEU A 148 2.70 -10.85 27.24
C LEU A 148 3.56 -11.03 25.99
N PHE A 149 3.47 -12.22 25.40
CA PHE A 149 3.92 -12.42 24.03
C PHE A 149 2.86 -11.92 23.04
N ASP A 150 3.34 -11.42 21.90
CA ASP A 150 2.55 -11.07 20.74
C ASP A 150 3.32 -11.47 19.47
N GLU A 151 2.61 -11.84 18.41
CA GLU A 151 3.18 -12.19 17.09
C GLU A 151 4.50 -13.00 17.11
N SER A 152 4.48 -14.21 17.66
CA SER A 152 5.68 -15.07 17.72
C SER A 152 5.86 -15.97 16.50
N VAL A 153 7.09 -16.06 16.02
CA VAL A 153 7.54 -16.92 14.92
C VAL A 153 8.91 -17.53 15.24
N ILE A 154 9.06 -18.83 15.06
CA ILE A 154 10.32 -19.57 15.14
C ILE A 154 10.58 -20.25 13.80
N PHE A 155 11.80 -20.06 13.29
CA PHE A 155 12.26 -20.63 12.04
C PHE A 155 13.11 -21.87 12.31
N SER A 156 12.68 -23.03 11.83
CA SER A 156 13.39 -24.30 11.94
C SER A 156 14.03 -24.75 10.63
N VAL A 157 15.11 -25.54 10.71
CA VAL A 157 15.72 -26.22 9.55
C VAL A 157 15.12 -27.60 9.41
N GLY A 158 14.49 -27.87 8.28
CA GLY A 158 14.05 -29.22 7.92
C GLY A 158 15.25 -30.13 7.61
N SER A 159 15.03 -31.45 7.57
CA SER A 159 16.07 -32.42 7.20
C SER A 159 16.66 -32.20 5.80
N ASN A 160 15.96 -31.49 4.92
CA ASN A 160 16.41 -31.09 3.59
C ASN A 160 17.14 -29.72 3.56
N GLY A 161 17.41 -29.12 4.72
CA GLY A 161 18.04 -27.80 4.82
C GLY A 161 17.11 -26.60 4.59
N ALA A 162 15.84 -26.82 4.25
CA ALA A 162 14.88 -25.73 4.05
C ALA A 162 14.50 -25.06 5.39
N ILE A 163 14.39 -23.74 5.37
CA ILE A 163 13.89 -22.96 6.51
C ILE A 163 12.36 -22.99 6.48
N THR A 164 11.73 -23.40 7.58
CA THR A 164 10.28 -23.52 7.68
C THR A 164 9.76 -22.92 8.99
N ASN A 165 8.47 -22.58 9.03
CA ASN A 165 7.74 -22.24 10.26
C ASN A 165 6.49 -23.14 10.35
N PRO A 166 6.64 -24.42 10.73
CA PRO A 166 5.53 -25.37 10.78
C PRO A 166 4.71 -25.30 12.07
N TRP A 167 5.11 -24.46 13.03
CA TRP A 167 4.67 -24.57 14.42
C TRP A 167 3.31 -23.94 14.68
N THR A 168 2.49 -24.63 15.48
CA THR A 168 1.39 -24.01 16.22
C THR A 168 1.91 -23.52 17.57
N TYR A 169 1.65 -22.28 17.95
CA TYR A 169 2.22 -21.67 19.15
C TYR A 169 1.30 -21.82 20.35
N LYS A 170 1.86 -22.26 21.48
CA LYS A 170 1.27 -22.10 22.80
C LYS A 170 2.05 -21.01 23.52
N VAL A 171 1.40 -19.92 23.91
CA VAL A 171 2.06 -18.78 24.56
C VAL A 171 1.53 -18.60 25.97
N ASP A 172 2.44 -18.47 26.94
CA ASP A 172 2.12 -18.15 28.33
C ASP A 172 2.62 -16.74 28.68
N GLY A 173 1.83 -15.98 29.43
CA GLY A 173 2.23 -14.68 29.97
C GLY A 173 3.08 -14.77 31.24
N LEU A 174 3.62 -13.64 31.68
CA LEU A 174 4.24 -13.46 32.99
C LEU A 174 3.33 -12.61 33.86
N SER A 175 3.01 -13.11 35.05
CA SER A 175 2.36 -12.34 36.10
C SER A 175 3.41 -11.63 36.95
N VAL A 176 3.33 -10.30 37.04
CA VAL A 176 4.14 -9.50 37.96
C VAL A 176 3.23 -8.95 39.05
N ASN A 177 3.60 -9.13 40.31
CA ASN A 177 2.85 -8.67 41.48
C ASN A 177 1.37 -9.10 41.51
N GLY A 178 1.09 -10.32 41.01
CA GLY A 178 -0.27 -10.87 40.98
C GLY A 178 -1.13 -10.36 39.84
N GLY A 179 -0.54 -9.80 38.77
CA GLY A 179 -1.28 -9.48 37.56
C GLY A 179 -1.94 -10.72 36.96
N ILE A 180 -3.21 -10.62 36.62
CA ILE A 180 -3.96 -11.72 36.04
C ILE A 180 -3.53 -11.81 34.57
N ILE A 181 -2.81 -12.87 34.21
CA ILE A 181 -2.53 -13.18 32.82
C ILE A 181 -3.89 -13.42 32.15
N PRO A 182 -4.28 -12.64 31.13
CA PRO A 182 -5.49 -12.94 30.38
C PRO A 182 -5.32 -14.33 29.82
N SER A 183 -6.06 -15.30 30.37
CA SER A 183 -6.05 -16.66 29.86
C SER A 183 -6.45 -16.56 28.39
N PRO A 184 -5.61 -17.02 27.44
CA PRO A 184 -6.08 -17.15 26.07
C PRO A 184 -7.31 -18.02 26.18
N THR A 185 -8.47 -17.45 25.88
CA THR A 185 -9.76 -18.08 26.20
C THR A 185 -9.88 -19.33 25.33
N SER A 186 -9.29 -20.43 25.79
CA SER A 186 -9.59 -21.77 25.33
C SER A 186 -10.99 -22.00 25.86
N ALA A 187 -11.97 -21.82 24.98
CA ALA A 187 -13.37 -22.03 25.29
C ALA A 187 -13.59 -23.50 25.64
N ASN A 188 -13.30 -23.87 26.88
CA ASN A 188 -13.84 -25.04 27.51
C ASN A 188 -14.73 -24.53 28.65
N PRO A 189 -16.05 -24.78 28.58
CA PRO A 189 -17.02 -24.11 29.44
C PRO A 189 -16.92 -24.67 30.85
N THR A 190 -16.51 -23.84 31.80
CA THR A 190 -16.79 -24.07 33.21
C THR A 190 -17.52 -22.86 33.78
N ASP A 191 -18.64 -23.19 34.41
CA ASP A 191 -19.75 -22.36 34.84
C ASP A 191 -19.34 -21.18 35.73
N GLY A 192 -19.42 -19.97 35.20
CA GLY A 192 -19.18 -18.72 35.91
C GLY A 192 -19.71 -17.58 35.07
N GLN A 193 -20.90 -17.09 35.41
CA GLN A 193 -21.72 -16.12 34.66
C GLN A 193 -21.05 -14.73 34.52
N GLY A 194 -19.99 -14.62 33.74
CA GLY A 194 -19.72 -13.41 32.96
C GLY A 194 -20.61 -13.40 31.71
N PRO A 195 -20.91 -12.24 31.10
CA PRO A 195 -21.60 -12.21 29.81
C PRO A 195 -20.81 -13.07 28.83
N ILE A 196 -21.43 -14.17 28.38
CA ILE A 196 -20.83 -15.12 27.44
C ILE A 196 -20.65 -14.35 26.13
N LEU A 197 -19.44 -13.86 25.88
CA LEU A 197 -19.06 -13.33 24.58
C LEU A 197 -19.12 -14.49 23.59
N THR A 198 -20.22 -14.51 22.86
CA THR A 198 -20.52 -15.52 21.87
C THR A 198 -19.83 -15.11 20.58
N LYS A 199 -19.17 -16.08 19.95
CA LYS A 199 -18.32 -15.84 18.77
C LYS A 199 -19.18 -15.92 17.52
N VAL A 200 -19.14 -14.91 16.67
CA VAL A 200 -19.64 -15.00 15.29
C VAL A 200 -18.48 -15.41 14.39
N ILE A 201 -18.65 -16.48 13.62
CA ILE A 201 -17.68 -16.99 12.65
C ILE A 201 -18.27 -16.81 11.26
N LEU A 202 -17.62 -16.02 10.41
CA LEU A 202 -18.04 -15.84 9.03
C LEU A 202 -17.21 -16.75 8.13
N ASN A 203 -17.87 -17.71 7.48
CA ASN A 203 -17.31 -18.53 6.41
C ASN A 203 -17.65 -17.82 5.09
N LEU A 204 -16.64 -17.17 4.50
CA LEU A 204 -16.80 -16.27 3.36
C LEU A 204 -16.28 -16.92 2.08
N LYS A 205 -17.04 -16.77 0.99
CA LYS A 205 -16.58 -17.04 -0.38
C LYS A 205 -16.55 -15.75 -1.19
N LEU A 206 -15.41 -15.44 -1.80
CA LEU A 206 -15.16 -14.17 -2.48
C LEU A 206 -14.69 -14.41 -3.92
N LYS A 207 -14.95 -13.44 -4.80
CA LYS A 207 -14.42 -13.43 -6.17
C LYS A 207 -13.69 -12.12 -6.45
N PHE A 208 -12.40 -12.22 -6.75
CA PHE A 208 -11.55 -11.07 -7.03
C PHE A 208 -11.41 -10.85 -8.54
N GLN A 209 -11.29 -9.59 -8.95
CA GLN A 209 -11.17 -9.20 -10.34
C GLN A 209 -9.93 -9.84 -10.99
N GLY A 210 -10.07 -10.40 -12.19
CA GLY A 210 -8.96 -11.00 -12.94
C GLY A 210 -8.56 -12.42 -12.51
N ILE A 211 -8.90 -12.85 -11.29
CA ILE A 211 -8.52 -14.17 -10.76
C ILE A 211 -9.61 -15.20 -11.10
N ASN A 212 -9.51 -15.83 -12.27
CA ASN A 212 -10.53 -16.78 -12.77
C ASN A 212 -10.22 -18.26 -12.52
N LYS A 213 -9.04 -18.55 -11.97
CA LYS A 213 -8.57 -19.89 -11.63
C LYS A 213 -7.62 -19.80 -10.43
N LYS A 214 -7.30 -20.94 -9.83
CA LYS A 214 -6.26 -21.00 -8.80
C LYS A 214 -4.92 -20.48 -9.34
N PRO A 215 -4.23 -19.57 -8.64
CA PRO A 215 -2.86 -19.19 -8.98
C PRO A 215 -1.94 -20.41 -9.09
N THR A 216 -1.07 -20.42 -10.10
CA THR A 216 -0.12 -21.54 -10.33
C THR A 216 1.07 -21.49 -9.37
N VAL A 217 1.36 -20.31 -8.81
CA VAL A 217 2.38 -20.11 -7.77
C VAL A 217 1.73 -20.31 -6.41
N ASP A 218 2.24 -21.28 -5.63
CA ASP A 218 1.65 -21.69 -4.35
C ASP A 218 1.55 -20.51 -3.36
N GLU A 219 2.57 -19.66 -3.31
CA GLU A 219 2.63 -18.46 -2.48
C GLU A 219 1.55 -17.44 -2.84
N LEU A 220 1.09 -17.43 -4.10
CA LEU A 220 0.01 -16.55 -4.56
C LEU A 220 -1.37 -17.15 -4.36
N SER A 221 -1.49 -18.45 -4.07
CA SER A 221 -2.76 -19.16 -3.90
C SER A 221 -3.47 -18.90 -2.56
N SER A 222 -2.85 -18.11 -1.68
CA SER A 222 -3.44 -17.64 -0.42
C SER A 222 -3.23 -16.13 -0.22
N MET A 223 -4.15 -15.47 0.47
CA MET A 223 -4.02 -14.06 0.82
C MET A 223 -4.71 -13.73 2.15
N LYS A 224 -4.24 -12.68 2.82
CA LYS A 224 -4.92 -12.11 3.98
C LYS A 224 -6.02 -11.16 3.52
N VAL A 225 -7.24 -11.36 4.02
CA VAL A 225 -8.40 -10.50 3.73
C VAL A 225 -8.89 -9.91 5.02
N ARG A 226 -8.98 -8.58 5.03
CA ARG A 226 -9.49 -7.77 6.14
C ARG A 226 -11.00 -7.67 6.03
N VAL A 227 -11.69 -7.91 7.13
CA VAL A 227 -13.16 -7.88 7.19
C VAL A 227 -13.59 -7.02 8.36
N ILE A 228 -14.45 -6.04 8.09
CA ILE A 228 -15.10 -5.21 9.11
C ILE A 228 -16.57 -5.61 9.17
N LEU A 229 -17.01 -6.08 10.33
CA LEU A 229 -18.41 -6.38 10.63
C LEU A 229 -19.03 -5.17 11.35
N GLN A 230 -20.05 -4.56 10.76
CA GLN A 230 -20.66 -3.34 11.28
C GLN A 230 -22.18 -3.47 11.36
N LYS A 231 -22.76 -3.07 12.50
CA LYS A 231 -24.22 -3.03 12.67
C LYS A 231 -24.76 -1.80 11.96
N GLU A 232 -25.78 -1.98 11.13
CA GLU A 232 -26.39 -0.90 10.34
C GLU A 232 -26.82 0.26 11.24
N GLY A 233 -26.48 1.50 10.83
CA GLY A 233 -26.75 2.71 11.59
C GLY A 233 -25.76 3.01 12.72
N THR A 234 -24.76 2.16 12.94
CA THR A 234 -23.65 2.45 13.87
C THR A 234 -22.38 2.84 13.11
N LYS A 235 -21.50 3.66 13.69
CA LYS A 235 -20.22 4.04 13.06
C LYS A 235 -19.06 3.10 13.41
N LYS A 236 -19.22 2.28 14.44
CA LYS A 236 -18.16 1.40 14.95
C LYS A 236 -18.36 -0.01 14.40
N GLY A 237 -17.36 -0.51 13.68
CA GLY A 237 -17.27 -1.90 13.28
C GLY A 237 -16.33 -2.71 14.17
N PHE A 238 -16.44 -4.03 14.07
CA PHE A 238 -15.47 -5.00 14.57
C PHE A 238 -14.59 -5.41 13.40
N GLU A 239 -13.27 -5.37 13.55
CA GLU A 239 -12.31 -5.65 12.49
C GLU A 239 -11.52 -6.91 12.81
N ASP A 240 -11.36 -7.79 11.83
CA ASP A 240 -10.54 -9.01 11.90
C ASP A 240 -9.94 -9.33 10.52
N THR A 241 -8.93 -10.19 10.47
CA THR A 241 -8.26 -10.61 9.23
C THR A 241 -8.20 -12.13 9.14
N GLY A 242 -8.64 -12.68 8.00
CA GLY A 242 -8.61 -14.11 7.71
C GLY A 242 -7.65 -14.46 6.59
N THR A 243 -7.13 -15.69 6.59
CA THR A 243 -6.41 -16.25 5.43
C THR A 243 -7.41 -16.93 4.50
N PHE A 244 -7.39 -16.53 3.24
CA PHE A 244 -8.26 -17.06 2.19
C PHE A 244 -7.42 -17.82 1.18
N SER A 245 -7.97 -18.91 0.65
CA SER A 245 -7.32 -19.73 -0.37
C SER A 245 -8.21 -19.85 -1.60
N ALA A 246 -7.60 -19.78 -2.78
CA ALA A 246 -8.28 -19.92 -4.06
C ALA A 246 -8.56 -21.40 -4.39
N ASP A 247 -9.74 -21.67 -4.93
CA ASP A 247 -10.05 -22.92 -5.62
C ASP A 247 -9.76 -22.83 -7.13
N ASP A 248 -10.00 -23.93 -7.85
CA ASP A 248 -9.73 -24.02 -9.29
C ASP A 248 -10.60 -23.08 -10.15
N LYS A 249 -11.65 -22.49 -9.58
CA LYS A 249 -12.55 -21.51 -10.22
C LYS A 249 -12.20 -20.07 -9.85
N GLY A 250 -11.11 -19.86 -9.12
CA GLY A 250 -10.72 -18.53 -8.62
C GLY A 250 -11.66 -18.02 -7.52
N VAL A 251 -12.42 -18.91 -6.85
CA VAL A 251 -13.20 -18.56 -5.68
C VAL A 251 -12.32 -18.67 -4.44
N TRP A 252 -12.32 -17.61 -3.64
CA TRP A 252 -11.49 -17.49 -2.45
C TRP A 252 -12.33 -17.77 -1.22
N SER A 253 -11.98 -18.84 -0.50
CA SER A 253 -12.69 -19.26 0.72
C SER A 253 -11.82 -19.03 1.96
N GLY A 254 -12.43 -18.49 3.02
CA GLY A 254 -11.74 -18.19 4.27
C GLY A 254 -12.70 -18.01 5.44
N LYS A 255 -12.13 -17.84 6.64
CA LYS A 255 -12.87 -17.64 7.88
C LYS A 255 -12.34 -16.44 8.66
N VAL A 256 -13.24 -15.67 9.24
CA VAL A 256 -12.95 -14.59 10.20
C VAL A 256 -13.89 -14.71 11.40
N ALA A 257 -13.49 -14.22 12.56
CA ALA A 257 -14.33 -14.35 13.74
C ALA A 257 -14.36 -13.13 14.65
N PHE A 258 -15.56 -12.78 15.08
CA PHE A 258 -15.83 -11.58 15.85
C PHE A 258 -16.41 -11.94 17.22
N PRO A 259 -15.81 -11.46 18.32
CA PRO A 259 -16.43 -11.52 19.63
C PRO A 259 -17.47 -10.40 19.73
N ILE A 260 -18.74 -10.71 19.51
CA ILE A 260 -19.83 -9.73 19.60
C ILE A 260 -20.83 -10.14 20.69
N GLU A 261 -21.40 -9.15 21.37
CA GLU A 261 -22.32 -9.39 22.48
C GLU A 261 -23.74 -9.76 22.01
N SER A 262 -24.10 -9.38 20.78
CA SER A 262 -25.41 -9.63 20.21
C SER A 262 -25.33 -9.75 18.69
N VAL A 263 -26.09 -10.69 18.13
CA VAL A 263 -26.32 -10.83 16.69
C VAL A 263 -27.55 -10.07 16.19
N GLU A 264 -28.33 -9.47 17.11
CA GLU A 264 -29.57 -8.79 16.76
C GLU A 264 -29.34 -7.55 15.90
N GLY A 265 -30.23 -7.37 14.93
CA GLY A 265 -30.25 -6.25 14.01
C GLY A 265 -29.79 -6.63 12.62
N ARG A 266 -29.50 -5.59 11.83
CA ARG A 266 -29.05 -5.71 10.45
C ARG A 266 -27.57 -5.40 10.40
N TRP A 267 -26.82 -6.18 9.66
CA TRP A 267 -25.37 -6.05 9.57
C TRP A 267 -24.95 -5.79 8.13
N VAL A 268 -23.79 -5.15 8.01
CA VAL A 268 -23.04 -5.00 6.76
C VAL A 268 -21.62 -5.47 6.99
N LEU A 269 -20.99 -5.90 5.90
CA LEU A 269 -19.60 -6.29 5.88
C LEU A 269 -18.81 -5.36 4.96
N TYR A 270 -17.64 -4.96 5.40
CA TYR A 270 -16.65 -4.37 4.52
C TYR A 270 -15.51 -5.36 4.33
N VAL A 271 -15.24 -5.73 3.09
CA VAL A 271 -14.21 -6.72 2.76
C VAL A 271 -13.13 -6.05 1.93
N LYS A 272 -11.86 -6.26 2.32
CA LYS A 272 -10.70 -5.69 1.65
C LYS A 272 -9.58 -6.73 1.50
N GLY A 273 -9.20 -7.02 0.26
CA GLY A 273 -7.99 -7.80 -0.06
C GLY A 273 -6.73 -6.91 -0.08
N PRO A 274 -5.53 -7.51 -0.21
CA PRO A 274 -4.25 -6.80 -0.05
C PRO A 274 -3.92 -5.80 -1.16
N GLN A 275 -4.57 -5.91 -2.32
CA GLN A 275 -4.40 -5.04 -3.49
C GLN A 275 -5.78 -4.55 -4.01
N HIS A 276 -6.81 -4.66 -3.18
CA HIS A 276 -8.21 -4.47 -3.57
C HIS A 276 -8.82 -3.29 -2.84
N ILE A 277 -9.76 -2.64 -3.51
CA ILE A 277 -10.59 -1.59 -2.91
C ILE A 277 -11.54 -2.24 -1.90
N GLN A 278 -11.76 -1.57 -0.77
CA GLN A 278 -12.72 -2.03 0.22
C GLN A 278 -14.15 -1.95 -0.34
N LYS A 279 -14.90 -3.04 -0.28
CA LYS A 279 -16.28 -3.10 -0.75
C LYS A 279 -17.23 -3.35 0.41
N ARG A 280 -18.29 -2.54 0.51
CA ARG A 280 -19.41 -2.73 1.44
C ARG A 280 -20.38 -3.77 0.86
N VAL A 281 -20.84 -4.72 1.65
CA VAL A 281 -21.72 -5.82 1.26
C VAL A 281 -22.90 -5.91 2.23
N CYS A 282 -24.12 -5.87 1.68
CA CYS A 282 -25.37 -5.76 2.43
C CYS A 282 -26.17 -7.07 2.43
N ASP A 283 -25.88 -7.99 1.50
CA ASP A 283 -26.66 -9.21 1.28
C ASP A 283 -25.84 -10.47 1.56
N VAL A 284 -26.50 -11.57 1.94
CA VAL A 284 -25.85 -12.88 2.15
C VAL A 284 -25.43 -13.55 0.83
N THR A 285 -26.11 -13.20 -0.27
CA THR A 285 -25.87 -13.67 -1.64
C THR A 285 -26.01 -12.49 -2.62
N PRO A 286 -25.09 -11.51 -2.55
CA PRO A 286 -25.15 -10.33 -3.38
C PRO A 286 -25.00 -10.70 -4.87
N LYS A 287 -25.60 -9.89 -5.74
CA LYS A 287 -25.52 -10.05 -7.20
C LYS A 287 -25.18 -8.71 -7.85
N GLU A 288 -24.35 -8.72 -8.87
CA GLU A 288 -24.12 -7.55 -9.74
C GLU A 288 -24.46 -7.88 -11.20
N ASP A 289 -25.08 -6.93 -11.89
CA ASP A 289 -25.40 -7.06 -13.31
C ASP A 289 -24.16 -6.86 -14.21
N SER A 290 -23.13 -6.20 -13.66
CA SER A 290 -21.87 -5.92 -14.33
C SER A 290 -20.75 -5.82 -13.31
N ILE A 291 -19.55 -6.17 -13.75
CA ILE A 291 -18.36 -6.26 -12.89
C ILE A 291 -18.15 -4.94 -12.15
N GLY A 292 -18.13 -5.01 -10.81
CA GLY A 292 -17.82 -3.85 -9.97
C GLY A 292 -19.00 -2.92 -9.68
N LEU A 293 -20.19 -3.14 -10.27
CA LEU A 293 -21.36 -2.25 -10.11
C LEU A 293 -22.34 -2.69 -9.00
N TYR A 294 -21.97 -3.66 -8.15
CA TYR A 294 -22.76 -3.94 -6.95
C TYR A 294 -22.86 -2.70 -6.07
N HIS A 295 -24.10 -2.28 -5.78
CA HIS A 295 -24.41 -1.22 -4.84
C HIS A 295 -25.02 -1.81 -3.57
N CYS A 296 -24.45 -1.45 -2.42
CA CYS A 296 -24.94 -1.88 -1.11
C CYS A 296 -25.98 -0.88 -0.60
N GLY A 297 -27.26 -1.26 -0.60
CA GLY A 297 -28.33 -0.44 -0.05
C GLY A 297 -28.34 -0.44 1.48
N THR A 298 -29.39 -0.99 2.06
CA THR A 298 -29.47 -1.19 3.51
C THR A 298 -28.94 -2.55 3.89
N GLY A 299 -28.18 -2.67 4.99
CA GLY A 299 -27.73 -3.97 5.47
C GLY A 299 -28.90 -4.94 5.70
N ASP A 300 -28.80 -6.15 5.16
CA ASP A 300 -29.77 -7.24 5.35
C ASP A 300 -29.08 -8.56 5.79
N ILE A 301 -27.80 -8.48 6.16
CA ILE A 301 -27.09 -9.64 6.72
C ILE A 301 -27.61 -9.88 8.14
N LYS A 302 -28.27 -11.03 8.32
CA LYS A 302 -28.68 -11.56 9.62
C LYS A 302 -27.62 -12.53 10.10
N LEU A 303 -27.11 -12.32 11.31
CA LEU A 303 -26.10 -13.16 11.90
C LEU A 303 -26.73 -14.18 12.85
N ALA A 304 -26.08 -15.33 12.96
CA ALA A 304 -26.22 -16.29 14.03
C ALA A 304 -24.89 -16.39 14.80
N PHE A 305 -24.95 -16.84 16.06
CA PHE A 305 -23.73 -17.22 16.75
C PHE A 305 -23.10 -18.45 16.07
N ASN A 306 -21.78 -18.56 16.19
CA ASN A 306 -20.95 -19.55 15.51
C ASN A 306 -20.97 -19.36 13.98
N ASP A 307 -21.11 -20.44 13.21
CA ASP A 307 -20.91 -20.44 11.76
C ASP A 307 -22.02 -19.72 10.99
N ASN A 308 -21.61 -18.76 10.16
CA ASN A 308 -22.44 -18.08 9.16
C ASN A 308 -21.81 -18.32 7.79
N ASN A 309 -22.55 -18.91 6.85
CA ASN A 309 -22.06 -19.19 5.51
C ASN A 309 -22.54 -18.10 4.56
N LEU A 310 -21.61 -17.27 4.08
CA LEU A 310 -21.89 -16.11 3.26
C LEU A 310 -21.19 -16.27 1.90
N ASP A 311 -21.97 -16.21 0.82
CA ASP A 311 -21.47 -16.46 -0.54
C ASP A 311 -21.51 -15.18 -1.36
N PHE A 312 -20.37 -14.50 -1.44
CA PHE A 312 -20.20 -13.25 -2.18
C PHE A 312 -19.61 -13.48 -3.57
N THR A 313 -19.69 -14.70 -4.11
CA THR A 313 -19.19 -14.98 -5.46
C THR A 313 -20.03 -14.35 -6.57
N GLY A 314 -21.23 -13.85 -6.25
CA GLY A 314 -22.09 -13.10 -7.17
C GLY A 314 -21.67 -11.65 -7.38
N ILE A 315 -20.62 -11.17 -6.71
CA ILE A 315 -20.03 -9.84 -6.91
C ILE A 315 -18.50 -9.93 -7.05
N THR A 316 -17.92 -8.95 -7.75
CA THR A 316 -16.48 -8.88 -7.97
C THR A 316 -15.85 -7.81 -7.09
N PHE A 317 -14.82 -8.19 -6.34
CA PHE A 317 -13.98 -7.26 -5.58
C PHE A 317 -12.89 -6.71 -6.51
N LEU A 318 -12.95 -5.39 -6.77
CA LEU A 318 -12.04 -4.72 -7.71
C LEU A 318 -10.65 -4.53 -7.10
N VAL A 319 -9.64 -4.68 -7.94
CA VAL A 319 -8.25 -4.33 -7.59
C VAL A 319 -8.08 -2.81 -7.59
N GLY A 320 -6.99 -2.28 -7.06
CA GLY A 320 -6.57 -0.90 -7.33
C GLY A 320 -5.90 -0.20 -6.18
N ASP A 321 -6.26 -0.51 -4.93
CA ASP A 321 -5.65 0.10 -3.75
C ASP A 321 -4.45 -0.75 -3.30
N ILE A 322 -3.31 -0.57 -3.98
CA ILE A 322 -2.11 -1.39 -3.80
C ILE A 322 -1.34 -0.92 -2.56
N ASN A 323 -1.30 0.39 -2.32
CA ASN A 323 -0.62 0.96 -1.15
C ASN A 323 -1.48 0.95 0.13
N GLN A 324 -2.73 0.47 0.05
CA GLN A 324 -3.69 0.32 1.15
C GLN A 324 -4.15 1.66 1.77
N ASN A 325 -4.06 2.78 1.04
CA ASN A 325 -4.45 4.11 1.52
C ASN A 325 -5.97 4.39 1.39
N GLY A 326 -6.75 3.47 0.81
CA GLY A 326 -8.19 3.61 0.61
C GLY A 326 -8.58 4.32 -0.68
N LEU A 327 -7.62 4.69 -1.52
CA LEU A 327 -7.80 5.35 -2.80
C LEU A 327 -7.16 4.50 -3.90
N VAL A 328 -7.60 4.70 -5.13
CA VAL A 328 -6.90 4.21 -6.31
C VAL A 328 -6.39 5.42 -7.05
N ASP A 329 -5.09 5.63 -7.03
CA ASP A 329 -4.48 6.84 -7.56
C ASP A 329 -3.27 6.55 -8.45
N ALA A 330 -2.56 7.61 -8.84
CA ALA A 330 -1.41 7.49 -9.74
C ALA A 330 -0.25 6.67 -9.14
N VAL A 331 -0.16 6.57 -7.81
CA VAL A 331 0.86 5.76 -7.11
C VAL A 331 0.61 4.28 -7.33
N ASP A 332 -0.65 3.84 -7.28
CA ASP A 332 -1.01 2.44 -7.53
C ASP A 332 -0.74 2.06 -9.00
N ILE A 333 -1.15 2.93 -9.93
CA ILE A 333 -0.88 2.75 -11.37
C ILE A 333 0.63 2.68 -11.63
N ALA A 334 1.41 3.59 -11.04
CA ALA A 334 2.86 3.61 -11.16
C ALA A 334 3.49 2.33 -10.59
N THR A 335 2.92 1.79 -9.51
CA THR A 335 3.38 0.53 -8.92
C THR A 335 3.26 -0.63 -9.89
N VAL A 336 2.12 -0.79 -10.57
CA VAL A 336 1.96 -1.83 -11.61
C VAL A 336 2.91 -1.57 -12.78
N LYS A 337 2.92 -0.33 -13.28
CA LYS A 337 3.73 0.07 -14.45
C LYS A 337 5.23 -0.17 -14.26
N ASN A 338 5.77 0.17 -13.08
CA ASN A 338 7.19 0.04 -12.76
C ASN A 338 7.62 -1.42 -12.55
N ASN A 339 6.67 -2.34 -12.49
CA ASN A 339 6.91 -3.76 -12.27
C ASN A 339 6.53 -4.64 -13.46
N LEU A 340 6.11 -4.05 -14.60
CA LEU A 340 5.81 -4.80 -15.82
C LEU A 340 6.97 -5.70 -16.26
N GLY A 341 6.66 -6.96 -16.58
CA GLY A 341 7.58 -8.00 -17.01
C GLY A 341 8.29 -8.74 -15.88
N LYS A 342 7.97 -8.44 -14.61
CA LYS A 342 8.59 -9.11 -13.46
C LYS A 342 7.80 -10.35 -13.03
N GLU A 343 8.56 -11.34 -12.55
CA GLU A 343 8.09 -12.67 -12.12
C GLU A 343 8.61 -13.03 -10.71
N ASP A 344 9.38 -12.15 -10.06
CA ASP A 344 9.89 -12.42 -8.72
C ASP A 344 8.79 -12.31 -7.66
N ILE A 345 8.79 -13.22 -6.69
CA ILE A 345 7.68 -13.37 -5.74
C ILE A 345 7.38 -12.09 -4.93
N GLU A 346 8.41 -11.31 -4.59
CA GLU A 346 8.24 -10.06 -3.84
C GLU A 346 7.50 -9.00 -4.66
N THR A 347 7.75 -8.97 -5.96
CA THR A 347 7.03 -8.11 -6.90
C THR A 347 5.63 -8.63 -7.18
N LEU A 348 5.47 -9.94 -7.40
CA LEU A 348 4.16 -10.53 -7.69
C LEU A 348 3.16 -10.26 -6.57
N ILE A 349 3.56 -10.40 -5.31
CA ILE A 349 2.72 -10.08 -4.15
C ILE A 349 2.23 -8.61 -4.17
N LYS A 350 2.97 -7.70 -4.82
CA LYS A 350 2.68 -6.26 -4.86
C LYS A 350 1.92 -5.83 -6.11
N ALA A 351 2.27 -6.35 -7.28
CA ALA A 351 1.85 -5.77 -8.57
C ALA A 351 1.18 -6.76 -9.52
N ASP A 352 1.23 -8.06 -9.27
CA ASP A 352 0.47 -9.06 -10.03
C ASP A 352 -0.95 -9.12 -9.46
N LEU A 353 -1.87 -8.46 -10.16
CA LEU A 353 -3.24 -8.21 -9.70
C LEU A 353 -4.16 -9.40 -10.00
N ASN A 354 -3.92 -10.12 -11.10
CA ASN A 354 -4.66 -11.33 -11.45
C ASN A 354 -4.03 -12.62 -10.88
N ARG A 355 -2.85 -12.51 -10.26
CA ARG A 355 -2.10 -13.59 -9.62
C ARG A 355 -1.75 -14.72 -10.58
N ASP A 356 -1.44 -14.39 -11.83
CA ASP A 356 -1.08 -15.38 -12.86
C ASP A 356 0.41 -15.72 -12.90
N GLY A 357 1.23 -15.06 -12.07
CA GLY A 357 2.66 -15.30 -11.93
C GLY A 357 3.52 -14.31 -12.72
N VAL A 358 2.94 -13.31 -13.40
CA VAL A 358 3.71 -12.30 -14.13
C VAL A 358 2.97 -10.97 -14.20
N VAL A 359 3.64 -9.89 -13.78
CA VAL A 359 3.07 -8.54 -13.91
C VAL A 359 3.09 -8.11 -15.38
N ASN A 360 1.94 -7.94 -16.01
CA ASN A 360 1.86 -7.64 -17.43
C ASN A 360 0.75 -6.62 -17.79
N THR A 361 0.47 -6.46 -19.08
CA THR A 361 -0.52 -5.49 -19.57
C THR A 361 -1.94 -5.81 -19.11
N GLN A 362 -2.23 -7.05 -18.73
CA GLN A 362 -3.50 -7.45 -18.14
C GLN A 362 -3.67 -6.81 -16.76
N ASP A 363 -2.67 -6.86 -15.88
CA ASP A 363 -2.71 -6.18 -14.57
C ASP A 363 -2.89 -4.68 -14.74
N PHE A 364 -2.16 -4.10 -15.68
CA PHE A 364 -2.31 -2.68 -16.01
C PHE A 364 -3.73 -2.33 -16.48
N SER A 365 -4.36 -3.22 -17.26
CA SER A 365 -5.75 -3.03 -17.70
C SER A 365 -6.76 -3.19 -16.55
N LEU A 366 -6.49 -4.08 -15.60
CA LEU A 366 -7.33 -4.29 -14.42
C LEU A 366 -7.37 -3.06 -13.51
N ILE A 367 -6.20 -2.45 -13.23
CA ILE A 367 -6.15 -1.23 -12.43
C ILE A 367 -6.77 -0.03 -13.14
N LEU A 368 -6.62 0.08 -14.46
CA LEU A 368 -7.33 1.12 -15.23
C LEU A 368 -8.85 0.92 -15.20
N PHE A 369 -9.34 -0.32 -15.28
CA PHE A 369 -10.76 -0.61 -15.15
C PHE A 369 -11.30 -0.22 -13.76
N ALA A 370 -10.53 -0.44 -12.70
CA ALA A 370 -10.91 -0.04 -11.36
C ALA A 370 -11.13 1.48 -11.26
N LEU A 371 -10.28 2.29 -11.91
CA LEU A 371 -10.44 3.75 -11.96
C LEU A 371 -11.69 4.21 -12.71
N THR A 372 -12.18 3.42 -13.69
CA THR A 372 -13.41 3.75 -14.40
C THR A 372 -14.66 3.49 -13.57
N THR A 373 -14.55 2.62 -12.56
CA THR A 373 -15.65 2.31 -11.66
C THR A 373 -15.61 3.31 -10.53
N ARG A 374 -16.58 4.25 -10.48
CA ARG A 374 -16.68 5.19 -9.37
C ARG A 374 -16.91 4.42 -8.08
N THR A 375 -15.95 4.49 -7.16
CA THR A 375 -16.06 3.88 -5.82
C THR A 375 -16.49 4.89 -4.76
N ASP A 376 -17.27 5.91 -5.14
CA ASP A 376 -17.76 6.96 -4.24
C ASP A 376 -18.81 6.46 -3.21
N GLU A 377 -19.00 5.14 -3.07
CA GLU A 377 -19.78 4.51 -2.01
C GLU A 377 -19.06 4.45 -0.65
N GLY A 378 -17.84 4.99 -0.54
CA GLY A 378 -17.30 5.35 0.76
C GLY A 378 -18.10 6.53 1.29
N ASP A 379 -19.12 6.28 2.12
CA ASP A 379 -19.81 7.30 2.92
C ASP A 379 -18.78 8.36 3.33
N THR A 380 -18.89 9.54 2.73
CA THR A 380 -18.09 10.68 3.15
C THR A 380 -18.46 10.91 4.61
N LEU A 381 -17.56 10.57 5.54
CA LEU A 381 -17.64 11.12 6.89
C LEU A 381 -17.64 12.63 6.71
N ASP A 382 -18.78 13.25 7.00
CA ASP A 382 -19.15 14.64 6.72
C ASP A 382 -17.95 15.60 6.65
N VAL A 383 -17.52 15.93 5.44
CA VAL A 383 -16.75 17.16 5.22
C VAL A 383 -17.77 18.29 5.38
N VAL A 384 -17.72 18.92 6.55
CA VAL A 384 -18.51 20.11 6.89
C VAL A 384 -18.43 21.10 5.73
N LYS A 385 -19.56 21.27 5.05
CA LYS A 385 -19.75 22.30 4.03
C LYS A 385 -19.56 23.66 4.71
N PRO A 386 -18.60 24.51 4.30
CA PRO A 386 -18.48 25.83 4.87
C PRO A 386 -19.73 26.63 4.47
N THR A 387 -20.56 26.90 5.47
CA THR A 387 -21.71 27.78 5.37
C THR A 387 -21.27 29.14 5.88
N THR A 388 -21.23 30.13 4.99
CA THR A 388 -21.76 31.50 5.08
C THR A 388 -20.91 32.45 4.22
N GLU A 389 -21.55 33.08 3.24
CA GLU A 389 -21.10 34.34 2.65
C GLU A 389 -21.04 35.44 3.71
N PRO A 390 -20.01 36.30 3.69
CA PRO A 390 -20.15 37.66 4.16
C PRO A 390 -20.25 38.62 2.97
N ASN A 391 -21.44 39.19 2.87
CA ASN A 391 -21.74 40.47 2.22
C ASN A 391 -20.65 41.52 2.53
N SER A 392 -20.09 42.16 1.50
CA SER A 392 -19.15 43.28 1.66
C SER A 392 -19.60 44.45 0.78
N THR A 393 -20.16 45.46 1.44
CA THR A 393 -20.16 46.84 0.99
C THR A 393 -19.53 47.66 2.11
N ILE A 394 -18.45 48.42 1.84
CA ILE A 394 -18.20 49.81 2.28
C ILE A 394 -16.78 50.28 1.86
N GLN A 395 -16.75 51.58 1.54
CA GLN A 395 -15.73 52.54 1.12
C GLN A 395 -14.35 52.57 1.83
N PRO A 396 -13.36 53.24 1.19
CA PRO A 396 -12.00 53.43 1.72
C PRO A 396 -11.90 54.61 2.70
N THR A 397 -11.06 54.47 3.73
CA THR A 397 -10.53 55.61 4.49
C THR A 397 -9.03 55.42 4.75
N ASN A 398 -8.25 56.44 4.42
CA ASN A 398 -6.82 56.58 4.71
C ASN A 398 -6.59 56.83 6.20
N SER A 399 -5.56 56.22 6.80
CA SER A 399 -4.71 56.92 7.80
C SER A 399 -3.34 56.27 7.96
N THR A 400 -2.34 57.14 7.93
CA THR A 400 -0.93 57.02 8.32
C THR A 400 -0.74 56.63 9.79
N GLY A 401 0.25 55.77 10.09
CA GLY A 401 0.68 55.49 11.47
C GLY A 401 1.88 54.54 11.51
N SER A 402 2.94 54.96 12.19
CA SER A 402 4.32 54.44 12.21
C SER A 402 4.61 53.35 13.25
N SER A 403 5.46 52.36 12.89
CA SER A 403 6.50 51.63 13.68
C SER A 403 6.09 50.87 14.97
N PRO A 404 6.73 49.76 15.42
CA PRO A 404 8.09 49.30 15.08
C PRO A 404 8.27 47.80 14.75
N ASN A 405 9.45 47.57 14.19
CA ASN A 405 10.13 46.34 13.83
C ASN A 405 10.25 45.31 14.97
N PRO A 406 9.86 44.04 14.77
CA PRO A 406 10.48 42.92 15.47
C PRO A 406 11.46 42.18 14.55
N THR A 407 12.72 42.23 14.96
CA THR A 407 13.78 41.34 14.48
C THR A 407 13.38 39.89 14.72
N ILE A 408 13.16 39.13 13.64
CA ILE A 408 13.09 37.67 13.66
C ILE A 408 14.32 37.13 12.94
N THR A 409 15.32 36.76 13.73
CA THR A 409 16.36 35.81 13.32
C THR A 409 15.74 34.42 13.26
N ASN A 410 15.44 33.96 12.04
CA ASN A 410 15.33 32.53 11.73
C ASN A 410 15.77 32.31 10.28
N THR A 411 17.00 31.81 10.13
CA THR A 411 17.48 31.09 8.95
C THR A 411 16.68 29.80 8.83
N GLY A 412 15.63 29.80 8.01
CA GLY A 412 14.85 28.63 7.68
C GLY A 412 14.19 28.84 6.32
N ALA A 413 14.70 28.10 5.32
CA ALA A 413 14.32 28.07 3.91
C ALA A 413 12.98 28.72 3.54
N THR A 414 13.06 29.88 2.87
CA THR A 414 11.93 30.48 2.16
C THR A 414 11.47 29.54 1.05
N GLY A 415 10.21 29.11 1.15
CA GLY A 415 9.51 28.34 0.13
C GLY A 415 9.42 29.13 -1.17
N ASP A 416 10.21 28.70 -2.15
CA ASP A 416 10.08 29.12 -3.54
C ASP A 416 10.63 28.03 -4.45
N LEU A 417 10.02 26.84 -4.39
CA LEU A 417 10.36 25.72 -5.25
C LEU A 417 9.08 25.17 -5.89
N LEU A 418 8.98 25.30 -7.21
CA LEU A 418 7.84 24.83 -8.03
C LEU A 418 7.78 23.30 -8.19
N ARG A 419 8.48 22.54 -7.34
CA ARG A 419 8.46 21.06 -7.31
C ARG A 419 7.37 20.50 -6.39
N ASP A 420 6.28 21.24 -6.21
CA ASP A 420 5.13 20.81 -5.41
C ASP A 420 4.28 19.74 -6.12
N GLY A 421 4.65 19.35 -7.34
CA GLY A 421 3.88 18.41 -8.16
C GLY A 421 2.65 19.03 -8.82
N SER A 422 2.52 20.37 -8.77
CA SER A 422 1.48 21.10 -9.47
C SER A 422 1.54 20.82 -10.97
N THR A 423 0.36 20.76 -11.58
CA THR A 423 0.19 20.57 -13.01
C THR A 423 -0.33 21.85 -13.64
N TYR A 424 0.18 22.18 -14.83
CA TYR A 424 -0.21 23.38 -15.56
C TYR A 424 -0.49 23.06 -17.04
N PRO A 425 -1.47 23.71 -17.66
CA PRO A 425 -1.66 23.63 -19.10
C PRO A 425 -0.45 24.25 -19.82
N VAL A 426 -0.07 23.66 -20.96
CA VAL A 426 1.09 24.12 -21.74
C VAL A 426 0.66 24.61 -23.12
N TYR A 427 0.99 25.87 -23.37
CA TYR A 427 0.66 26.59 -24.59
C TYR A 427 1.92 26.87 -25.41
N PHE A 428 1.79 26.75 -26.73
CA PHE A 428 2.87 27.03 -27.67
C PHE A 428 2.45 28.08 -28.68
N SER A 429 3.37 29.00 -28.97
CA SER A 429 3.25 29.93 -30.09
C SER A 429 4.28 29.59 -31.17
N LEU A 430 3.79 29.37 -32.39
CA LEU A 430 4.58 28.96 -33.55
C LEU A 430 4.55 30.05 -34.59
N SER A 431 5.69 30.39 -35.19
CA SER A 431 5.73 31.35 -36.29
C SER A 431 6.59 30.83 -37.45
N PHE A 432 5.98 30.74 -38.62
CA PHE A 432 6.66 30.30 -39.84
C PHE A 432 7.14 31.54 -40.60
N LEU A 433 8.40 31.96 -40.39
CA LEU A 433 9.01 33.10 -41.07
C LEU A 433 9.98 32.64 -42.18
N GLY A 434 9.68 33.00 -43.43
CA GLY A 434 10.68 33.04 -44.51
C GLY A 434 10.96 31.75 -45.28
N CYS A 435 10.01 30.81 -45.40
CA CYS A 435 10.17 29.60 -46.21
C CYS A 435 10.33 29.93 -47.71
N LYS A 436 11.56 30.15 -48.20
CA LYS A 436 11.88 30.63 -49.57
C LYS A 436 11.28 29.81 -50.73
N ASN A 437 10.85 28.57 -50.48
CA ASN A 437 10.31 27.66 -51.49
C ASN A 437 8.80 27.41 -51.39
N TYR A 438 8.07 28.14 -50.53
CA TYR A 438 6.62 28.02 -50.42
C TYR A 438 5.95 29.30 -50.96
N PRO A 439 5.29 29.24 -52.14
CA PRO A 439 4.59 30.40 -52.67
C PRO A 439 3.48 30.82 -51.72
N ALA A 440 3.40 32.12 -51.44
CA ALA A 440 2.45 32.76 -50.51
C ALA A 440 0.96 32.57 -50.87
N THR A 441 0.64 31.75 -51.88
CA THR A 441 -0.71 31.40 -52.30
C THR A 441 -1.19 30.07 -51.72
N LYS A 442 -0.33 29.28 -51.06
CA LYS A 442 -0.71 28.09 -50.27
C LYS A 442 -0.45 28.34 -48.78
N ASN A 443 -1.31 29.17 -48.16
CA ASN A 443 -1.11 29.69 -46.80
C ASN A 443 -1.59 28.77 -45.66
N SER A 444 -1.77 27.48 -45.88
CA SER A 444 -2.27 26.56 -44.84
C SER A 444 -1.62 25.19 -44.95
N VAL A 445 -1.30 24.59 -43.80
CA VAL A 445 -0.94 23.18 -43.70
C VAL A 445 -2.20 22.35 -43.46
N ALA A 446 -2.31 21.22 -44.17
CA ALA A 446 -3.48 20.35 -44.05
C ALA A 446 -3.65 19.79 -42.63
N SER A 447 -2.53 19.54 -41.93
CA SER A 447 -2.54 19.25 -40.51
C SER A 447 -1.20 19.64 -39.85
N LEU A 448 -1.26 19.97 -38.57
CA LEU A 448 -0.15 20.26 -37.67
C LEU A 448 -0.27 19.38 -36.44
N THR A 449 0.65 18.45 -36.29
CA THR A 449 0.77 17.58 -35.14
C THR A 449 1.92 18.10 -34.27
N MET A 450 1.65 18.28 -32.98
CA MET A 450 2.65 18.62 -32.00
C MET A 450 2.73 17.53 -30.94
N SER A 451 3.95 17.13 -30.57
CA SER A 451 4.19 16.14 -29.52
C SER A 451 5.23 16.64 -28.53
N PHE A 452 4.87 16.58 -27.24
CA PHE A 452 5.68 17.04 -26.11
C PHE A 452 5.53 16.06 -24.94
N LEU A 453 6.64 15.53 -24.42
CA LEU A 453 6.67 14.56 -23.32
C LEU A 453 5.72 13.36 -23.51
N GLY A 454 5.61 12.86 -24.74
CA GLY A 454 4.75 11.72 -25.07
C GLY A 454 3.25 12.04 -25.18
N LYS A 455 2.84 13.29 -24.96
CA LYS A 455 1.50 13.78 -25.28
C LYS A 455 1.50 14.39 -26.67
N GLN A 456 0.48 14.10 -27.47
CA GLN A 456 0.36 14.57 -28.84
C GLN A 456 -1.01 15.20 -29.10
N LYS A 457 -1.04 16.27 -29.88
CA LYS A 457 -2.27 16.85 -30.41
C LYS A 457 -2.12 17.27 -31.85
N THR A 458 -3.17 17.00 -32.63
CA THR A 458 -3.22 17.29 -34.06
C THR A 458 -4.27 18.35 -34.35
N TYR A 459 -3.89 19.35 -35.13
CA TYR A 459 -4.73 20.45 -35.58
C TYR A 459 -4.90 20.35 -37.10
N ALA A 460 -6.13 20.36 -37.60
CA ALA A 460 -6.40 20.35 -39.04
C ALA A 460 -6.42 21.77 -39.61
N ASN A 461 -6.03 21.92 -40.89
CA ASN A 461 -6.18 23.15 -41.70
C ASN A 461 -5.60 24.42 -41.06
N GLN A 462 -4.41 24.34 -40.46
CA GLN A 462 -3.82 25.49 -39.76
C GLN A 462 -3.16 26.47 -40.75
N PRO A 463 -3.41 27.78 -40.65
CA PRO A 463 -2.72 28.78 -41.46
C PRO A 463 -1.22 28.82 -41.14
N LEU A 464 -0.38 29.01 -42.17
CA LEU A 464 1.08 29.15 -42.05
C LEU A 464 1.48 30.46 -41.36
N LYS A 465 0.60 31.48 -41.35
CA LYS A 465 0.78 32.67 -40.53
C LYS A 465 0.02 32.50 -39.22
N PHE A 466 0.62 31.79 -38.27
CA PHE A 466 0.20 31.91 -36.87
C PHE A 466 0.95 33.10 -36.27
N LEU A 467 0.19 34.16 -35.96
CA LEU A 467 0.69 35.29 -35.20
C LEU A 467 0.69 34.89 -33.71
N VAL A 468 1.55 35.55 -32.94
CA VAL A 468 1.74 35.28 -31.50
C VAL A 468 0.44 35.38 -30.69
N THR A 469 -0.60 35.99 -31.25
CA THR A 469 -1.91 36.23 -30.65
C THR A 469 -2.76 34.98 -30.42
N ASP A 470 -2.49 33.87 -31.10
CA ASP A 470 -3.28 32.63 -30.97
C ASP A 470 -2.38 31.45 -30.57
N PRO A 471 -2.29 31.05 -29.30
CA PRO A 471 -1.49 29.90 -28.91
C PRO A 471 -2.24 28.57 -29.03
N LEU A 472 -1.49 27.51 -29.32
CA LEU A 472 -2.01 26.14 -29.44
C LEU A 472 -1.77 25.36 -28.13
N LEU A 473 -2.82 24.75 -27.59
CA LEU A 473 -2.81 23.94 -26.35
C LEU A 473 -2.49 22.47 -26.65
N ILE A 474 -1.28 22.00 -26.38
CA ILE A 474 -0.88 20.61 -26.71
C ILE A 474 -1.37 19.60 -25.66
N SER A 475 -1.43 20.00 -24.39
CA SER A 475 -1.85 19.14 -23.27
C SER A 475 -2.61 19.95 -22.23
N ASP A 476 -3.68 19.37 -21.69
CA ASP A 476 -4.57 20.04 -20.74
C ASP A 476 -3.87 20.30 -19.40
N MET A 477 -2.96 19.41 -18.99
CA MET A 477 -2.16 19.54 -17.77
C MET A 477 -0.84 18.77 -17.92
N ILE A 478 0.30 19.37 -17.54
CA ILE A 478 1.61 18.72 -17.45
C ILE A 478 2.21 19.03 -16.07
N ASN A 479 2.82 18.02 -15.44
CA ASN A 479 3.51 18.20 -14.17
C ASN A 479 4.82 18.96 -14.39
N VAL A 480 5.08 19.99 -13.59
CA VAL A 480 6.32 20.79 -13.67
C VAL A 480 7.57 19.94 -13.47
N ASN A 481 7.47 18.90 -12.65
CA ASN A 481 8.57 17.99 -12.36
C ASN A 481 9.00 17.17 -13.59
N ASP A 482 8.09 16.97 -14.55
CA ASP A 482 8.39 16.23 -15.79
C ASP A 482 9.23 17.06 -16.77
N ILE A 483 9.32 18.38 -16.55
CA ILE A 483 9.94 19.33 -17.46
C ILE A 483 11.32 19.81 -16.95
N LEU A 484 11.48 19.98 -15.63
CA LEU A 484 12.60 20.71 -15.05
C LEU A 484 13.72 19.81 -14.49
N ALA A 485 14.96 20.07 -14.92
CA ALA A 485 16.14 19.38 -14.42
C ALA A 485 16.71 19.99 -13.12
N LYS A 486 16.39 21.25 -12.83
CA LYS A 486 16.84 21.99 -11.65
C LYS A 486 15.68 22.79 -11.03
N ASP A 487 15.88 23.14 -9.78
CA ASP A 487 15.01 24.01 -9.00
C ASP A 487 14.88 25.38 -9.69
N LEU A 488 13.64 25.78 -10.01
CA LEU A 488 13.32 27.13 -10.48
C LEU A 488 12.70 27.94 -9.37
N HIS A 489 13.24 29.13 -9.17
CA HIS A 489 12.70 30.17 -8.30
C HIS A 489 11.83 31.14 -9.10
N LYS A 490 10.89 31.81 -8.43
CA LYS A 490 9.94 32.75 -9.04
C LYS A 490 10.60 33.96 -9.72
N GLY A 491 11.87 34.23 -9.41
CA GLY A 491 12.69 35.26 -10.05
C GLY A 491 13.48 34.80 -11.27
N ASP A 492 13.48 33.50 -11.58
CA ASP A 492 14.29 32.97 -12.67
C ASP A 492 13.66 33.29 -14.03
N THR A 493 14.44 33.95 -14.87
CA THR A 493 14.06 34.30 -16.25
C THR A 493 14.52 33.25 -17.27
N LYS A 494 15.18 32.18 -16.81
CA LYS A 494 15.72 31.10 -17.64
C LYS A 494 15.59 29.76 -16.94
N ALA A 495 15.19 28.73 -17.67
CA ALA A 495 15.08 27.35 -17.17
C ALA A 495 15.99 26.39 -17.97
N GLU A 496 16.67 25.49 -17.28
CA GLU A 496 17.41 24.39 -17.92
C GLU A 496 16.54 23.11 -17.95
N PHE A 497 16.25 22.63 -19.16
CA PHE A 497 15.44 21.42 -19.39
C PHE A 497 16.31 20.15 -19.36
N ASN A 498 15.71 19.04 -18.95
CA ASN A 498 16.41 17.76 -18.89
C ASN A 498 16.82 17.28 -20.30
N LYS A 499 17.99 16.62 -20.42
CA LYS A 499 18.67 16.36 -21.70
C LYS A 499 17.94 15.44 -22.69
N GLU A 500 16.76 14.92 -22.33
CA GLU A 500 16.05 13.88 -23.07
C GLU A 500 14.68 14.30 -23.64
N ALA A 501 14.15 15.47 -23.29
CA ALA A 501 12.86 15.91 -23.82
C ALA A 501 13.01 16.51 -25.24
N ALA A 502 12.22 15.99 -26.18
CA ALA A 502 12.14 16.47 -27.55
C ALA A 502 10.77 17.10 -27.81
N LEU A 503 10.75 18.26 -28.46
CA LEU A 503 9.55 18.76 -29.11
C LEU A 503 9.59 18.30 -30.57
N ILE A 504 8.54 17.59 -30.97
CA ILE A 504 8.36 17.16 -32.35
C ILE A 504 7.19 17.93 -32.94
N ILE A 505 7.44 18.59 -34.08
CA ILE A 505 6.43 19.26 -34.87
C ILE A 505 6.39 18.60 -36.24
N GLU A 506 5.24 18.04 -36.57
CA GLU A 506 4.97 17.41 -37.85
C GLU A 506 3.84 18.17 -38.53
N ALA A 507 4.14 18.85 -39.64
CA ALA A 507 3.13 19.53 -40.44
C ALA A 507 3.04 18.86 -41.81
N THR A 508 1.83 18.49 -42.23
CA THR A 508 1.61 17.84 -43.52
C THR A 508 2.00 18.81 -44.63
N GLN A 509 2.81 18.32 -45.59
CA GLN A 509 3.45 19.09 -46.67
C GLN A 509 4.72 19.89 -46.28
N LEU A 510 5.16 19.83 -45.02
CA LEU A 510 6.48 20.31 -44.58
C LEU A 510 7.35 19.15 -44.10
N GLN A 511 8.66 19.35 -44.02
CA GLN A 511 9.55 18.36 -43.41
C GLN A 511 9.29 18.28 -41.90
N LYS A 512 9.38 17.07 -41.33
CA LYS A 512 9.35 16.84 -39.89
C LYS A 512 10.48 17.62 -39.22
N ILE A 513 10.15 18.39 -38.19
CA ILE A 513 11.15 19.09 -37.39
C ILE A 513 11.15 18.49 -35.99
N THR A 514 12.31 17.95 -35.63
CA THR A 514 12.59 17.47 -34.28
C THR A 514 13.67 18.37 -33.68
N LYS A 515 13.38 19.00 -32.55
CA LYS A 515 14.39 19.73 -31.78
C LYS A 515 14.42 19.21 -30.34
N LYS A 516 15.63 19.05 -29.80
CA LYS A 516 15.80 18.83 -28.36
C LYS A 516 15.59 20.15 -27.62
N LEU A 517 14.93 20.12 -26.46
CA LEU A 517 14.62 21.35 -25.71
C LEU A 517 15.90 22.08 -25.29
N ASN A 518 16.93 21.34 -24.87
CA ASN A 518 18.23 21.90 -24.49
C ASN A 518 19.05 22.48 -25.65
N GLN A 519 18.64 22.26 -26.90
CA GLN A 519 19.28 22.79 -28.11
C GLN A 519 18.51 23.97 -28.71
N SER A 520 17.42 24.36 -28.07
CA SER A 520 16.54 25.41 -28.57
C SER A 520 16.59 26.62 -27.64
N GLN A 521 16.60 27.82 -28.22
CA GLN A 521 16.48 29.05 -27.45
C GLN A 521 14.99 29.35 -27.26
N PHE A 522 14.53 29.35 -26.01
CA PHE A 522 13.19 29.77 -25.63
C PHE A 522 13.28 30.84 -24.55
N ASP A 523 12.38 31.81 -24.63
CA ASP A 523 12.06 32.65 -23.48
C ASP A 523 10.91 31.97 -22.73
N LEU A 524 11.20 31.51 -21.51
CA LEU A 524 10.19 31.00 -20.60
C LEU A 524 9.60 32.20 -19.84
N ILE A 525 8.36 32.56 -20.14
CA ILE A 525 7.70 33.69 -19.50
C ILE A 525 6.61 33.17 -18.57
N TRP A 526 6.81 33.35 -17.27
CA TRP A 526 5.81 33.07 -16.25
C TRP A 526 4.81 34.22 -16.19
N CYS A 527 3.57 33.95 -16.60
CA CYS A 527 2.52 34.96 -16.61
C CYS A 527 1.70 34.87 -15.31
N THR A 528 1.46 36.02 -14.67
CA THR A 528 0.51 36.14 -13.55
C THR A 528 -0.65 37.06 -13.93
N ASN A 529 -1.73 37.01 -13.15
CA ASN A 529 -2.95 37.81 -13.36
C ASN A 529 -2.75 39.34 -13.36
N THR A 530 -1.63 39.86 -12.84
CA THR A 530 -1.39 41.30 -12.67
C THR A 530 -0.39 41.92 -13.65
N ASN A 531 0.49 41.14 -14.28
CA ASN A 531 1.46 41.63 -15.27
C ASN A 531 1.27 40.86 -16.58
N GLY A 532 0.45 41.41 -17.49
CA GLY A 532 0.13 40.79 -18.78
C GLY A 532 1.36 40.72 -19.68
N CYS A 533 1.76 39.51 -20.06
CA CYS A 533 2.88 39.30 -20.98
C CYS A 533 2.46 39.26 -22.46
N LEU A 534 1.18 39.46 -22.76
CA LEU A 534 0.63 39.39 -24.11
C LEU A 534 -0.43 40.49 -24.30
N ASP A 535 -0.22 41.37 -25.28
CA ASP A 535 -1.30 42.17 -25.88
C ASP A 535 -2.19 41.20 -26.67
N THR A 536 -3.13 40.57 -25.99
CA THR A 536 -4.00 39.52 -26.57
C THR A 536 -5.41 40.03 -26.81
N PRO A 537 -6.12 39.54 -27.85
CA PRO A 537 -7.54 39.83 -28.03
C PRO A 537 -8.36 39.38 -26.81
N ASP A 538 -9.40 40.14 -26.47
CA ASP A 538 -10.21 40.04 -25.22
C ASP A 538 -10.67 38.61 -24.84
N ASN A 539 -10.83 37.73 -25.82
CA ASN A 539 -11.32 36.37 -25.59
C ASN A 539 -10.28 35.43 -24.96
N LEU A 540 -8.98 35.63 -25.24
CA LEU A 540 -7.92 34.81 -24.66
C LEU A 540 -7.58 35.30 -23.25
N ALA A 541 -7.63 36.62 -23.02
CA ALA A 541 -7.45 37.23 -21.71
C ALA A 541 -8.46 36.70 -20.68
N LYS A 542 -9.65 36.29 -21.11
CA LYS A 542 -10.68 35.70 -20.23
C LYS A 542 -10.36 34.26 -19.80
N ILE A 543 -9.74 33.46 -20.68
CA ILE A 543 -9.31 32.08 -20.39
C ILE A 543 -8.04 32.06 -19.53
N LEU A 544 -7.16 33.04 -19.73
CA LEU A 544 -5.87 33.15 -19.05
C LEU A 544 -5.96 33.89 -17.70
N LYS A 545 -7.05 34.62 -17.42
CA LYS A 545 -7.24 35.38 -16.16
C LYS A 545 -7.37 34.51 -14.91
N GLU A 546 -7.67 33.22 -15.04
CA GLU A 546 -8.01 32.34 -13.90
C GLU A 546 -7.01 31.18 -13.67
N LYS A 547 -5.98 31.01 -14.51
CA LYS A 547 -5.09 29.84 -14.42
C LYS A 547 -3.61 30.21 -14.63
N ARG A 548 -2.73 29.56 -13.87
CA ARG A 548 -1.27 29.56 -14.13
C ARG A 548 -0.99 28.61 -15.30
N TYR A 549 -0.11 28.99 -16.23
CA TYR A 549 0.20 28.19 -17.42
C TYR A 549 1.68 28.35 -17.82
N ILE A 550 2.19 27.38 -18.59
CA ILE A 550 3.53 27.44 -19.18
C ILE A 550 3.37 27.86 -20.64
N PHE A 551 4.07 28.93 -21.03
CA PHE A 551 4.04 29.47 -22.38
C PHE A 551 5.41 29.41 -23.04
N PHE A 552 5.49 28.77 -24.20
CA PHE A 552 6.69 28.74 -25.03
C PHE A 552 6.51 29.69 -26.22
N THR A 553 7.31 30.76 -26.26
CA THR A 553 7.25 31.76 -27.33
C THR A 553 8.22 31.43 -28.45
N LEU A 554 7.71 31.43 -29.68
CA LEU A 554 8.40 31.50 -30.96
C LEU A 554 9.33 30.33 -31.33
N PHE A 555 8.77 29.35 -32.03
CA PHE A 555 9.56 28.45 -32.89
C PHE A 555 9.60 29.00 -34.31
N LYS A 556 10.76 29.49 -34.75
CA LYS A 556 10.99 29.76 -36.17
C LYS A 556 11.11 28.45 -36.92
N VAL A 557 10.05 28.09 -37.65
CA VAL A 557 9.99 26.91 -38.51
C VAL A 557 10.18 27.38 -39.95
N CYS A 558 11.45 27.47 -40.36
CA CYS A 558 11.99 27.48 -41.74
C CYS A 558 13.41 28.11 -41.70
N GLN A 559 14.34 27.57 -42.49
CA GLN A 559 15.68 28.12 -42.68
C GLN A 559 15.65 29.39 -43.53
#